data_AF-A0A1H9YG66-F1
#
_entry.id   AF-A0A1H9YG66-F1
#
_cell.length_a   1.000
_cell.length_b   1.000
_cell.length_c   1.000
_cell.angle_alpha   90.00
_cell.angle_beta   90.00
_cell.angle_gamma   90.00
#
_symmetry.space_group_name_H-M   'P 1'
#
loop_
_entity.id
_entity.type
_entity.pdbx_description
1 polymer ?
#
loop_
_entity_poly.entity_id
_entity_poly.type
_entity_poly.pdbx_seq_one_letter_code
_entity_poly.pdbx_strand_id
1 'polypeptide(L)'
;MEKLHVFLEKLDNNEFTSKDIDLLLKQMAEDAKQGIIAMTKDDRQWFETYAFGLQQFEVLCSKNPSKMRAGDWRQSVDDFSKVRFFVDDMEERDIVKNVFWNVEGIVTFDIPDTIGYRNFIYCRIKSYLEKLYKL
;
A
#
# COMPACT_ATOMS: atom_id res chain seq x y z
N MET A 1 -3.96 -5.80 20.75
CA MET A 1 -4.91 -6.54 19.89
C MET A 1 -6.13 -5.73 19.48
N GLU A 2 -6.80 -5.04 20.41
CA GLU A 2 -8.03 -4.26 20.11
C GLU A 2 -7.84 -3.21 19.00
N LYS A 3 -6.69 -2.52 18.97
CA LYS A 3 -6.37 -1.54 17.91
C LYS A 3 -6.05 -2.16 16.54
N LEU A 4 -5.49 -3.38 16.50
CA LEU A 4 -5.23 -4.09 15.23
C LEU A 4 -6.55 -4.51 14.57
N HIS A 5 -7.52 -4.92 15.39
CA HIS A 5 -8.83 -5.34 14.91
C HIS A 5 -9.55 -4.24 14.11
N VAL A 6 -9.42 -2.98 14.53
CA VAL A 6 -9.96 -1.82 13.78
C VAL A 6 -9.40 -1.73 12.36
N PHE A 7 -8.10 -2.01 12.18
CA PHE A 7 -7.50 -1.99 10.84
C PHE A 7 -7.97 -3.17 9.99
N LEU A 8 -8.09 -4.37 10.57
CA LEU A 8 -8.62 -5.55 9.89
C LEU A 8 -10.08 -5.35 9.47
N GLU A 9 -10.92 -4.81 10.37
CA GLU A 9 -12.32 -4.48 10.09
C GLU A 9 -12.44 -3.46 8.96
N LYS A 10 -11.62 -2.40 8.96
CA LYS A 10 -11.57 -1.44 7.84
C LYS A 10 -11.17 -2.10 6.52
N LEU A 11 -10.23 -3.05 6.54
CA LEU A 11 -9.84 -3.80 5.34
C LEU A 11 -10.95 -4.75 4.87
N ASP A 12 -11.77 -5.29 5.77
CA ASP A 12 -12.95 -6.11 5.45
C ASP A 12 -14.09 -5.26 4.88
N ASN A 13 -14.33 -4.08 5.45
CA ASN A 13 -15.39 -3.15 5.05
C ASN A 13 -15.03 -2.26 3.84
N ASN A 14 -13.82 -2.41 3.30
CA ASN A 14 -13.26 -1.59 2.23
C ASN A 14 -13.03 -0.10 2.55
N GLU A 15 -12.84 0.23 3.82
CA GLU A 15 -12.70 1.61 4.33
C GLU A 15 -11.24 2.01 4.65
N PHE A 16 -10.28 1.10 4.42
CA PHE A 16 -8.89 1.31 4.76
C PHE A 16 -8.16 2.26 3.78
N THR A 17 -7.53 3.31 4.29
CA THR A 17 -6.89 4.36 3.49
C THR A 17 -5.37 4.37 3.62
N SER A 18 -4.67 5.13 2.78
CA SER A 18 -3.23 5.33 2.90
C SER A 18 -2.85 5.95 4.26
N LYS A 19 -3.72 6.77 4.86
CA LYS A 19 -3.52 7.32 6.20
C LYS A 19 -3.62 6.27 7.30
N ASP A 20 -4.41 5.22 7.08
CA ASP A 20 -4.51 4.11 8.02
C ASP A 20 -3.21 3.30 8.05
N ILE A 21 -2.42 3.28 6.96
CA ILE A 21 -1.07 2.70 6.98
C ILE A 21 -0.17 3.44 7.97
N ASP A 22 -0.18 4.78 7.98
CA ASP A 22 0.66 5.56 8.91
C ASP A 22 0.31 5.25 10.38
N LEU A 23 -0.98 5.09 10.67
CA LEU A 23 -1.47 4.73 11.99
C LEU A 23 -1.10 3.28 12.35
N LEU A 24 -1.25 2.37 11.40
CA LEU A 24 -0.88 0.96 11.54
C LEU A 24 0.62 0.81 11.80
N LEU A 25 1.48 1.51 11.05
CA LEU A 25 2.93 1.50 11.26
C LEU A 25 3.34 2.00 12.65
N LYS A 26 2.65 3.04 13.17
CA LYS A 26 2.86 3.50 14.55
C LYS A 26 2.49 2.42 15.57
N GLN A 27 1.34 1.76 15.38
CA GLN A 27 0.90 0.67 16.25
C GLN A 27 1.89 -0.52 16.19
N MET A 28 2.31 -0.92 14.99
CA MET A 28 3.27 -2.00 14.80
C MET A 28 4.61 -1.69 15.47
N ALA A 29 5.07 -0.43 15.42
CA ALA A 29 6.28 -0.01 16.12
C ALA A 29 6.15 -0.08 17.65
N GLU A 30 4.97 0.23 18.21
CA GLU A 30 4.68 0.03 19.64
C GLU A 30 4.64 -1.46 19.99
N ASP A 31 3.96 -2.27 19.19
CA ASP A 31 3.85 -3.72 19.38
C ASP A 31 5.22 -4.41 19.30
N ALA A 32 6.10 -3.95 18.40
CA ALA A 32 7.47 -4.42 18.30
C ALA A 32 8.30 -4.07 19.55
N LYS A 33 8.14 -2.87 20.11
CA LYS A 33 8.80 -2.48 21.38
C LYS A 33 8.32 -3.32 22.56
N GLN A 34 7.07 -3.77 22.52
CA GLN A 34 6.48 -4.65 23.54
C GLN A 34 6.81 -6.14 23.30
N GLY A 35 7.50 -6.47 22.21
CA GLY A 35 7.84 -7.86 21.85
C GLY A 35 6.67 -8.69 21.35
N ILE A 36 5.55 -8.06 20.97
CA ILE A 36 4.37 -8.73 20.42
C ILE A 36 4.64 -9.24 19.00
N ILE A 37 5.31 -8.42 18.19
CA ILE A 37 5.74 -8.77 16.83
C ILE A 37 7.24 -8.52 16.65
N ALA A 38 7.85 -9.23 15.71
CA ALA A 38 9.21 -8.97 15.26
C ALA A 38 9.16 -8.17 13.96
N MET A 39 9.00 -6.85 14.06
CA MET A 39 8.95 -5.96 12.90
C MET A 39 10.36 -5.61 12.41
N THR A 40 10.63 -5.91 11.15
CA THR A 40 11.88 -5.55 10.48
C THR A 40 11.74 -4.24 9.70
N LYS A 41 12.88 -3.69 9.26
CA LYS A 41 12.88 -2.55 8.33
C LYS A 41 12.22 -2.91 6.99
N ASP A 42 12.39 -4.15 6.53
CA ASP A 42 11.80 -4.63 5.27
C ASP A 42 10.27 -4.61 5.34
N ASP A 43 9.69 -5.08 6.45
CA ASP A 43 8.24 -5.06 6.66
C ASP A 43 7.69 -3.64 6.56
N ARG A 44 8.35 -2.67 7.21
CA ARG A 44 7.98 -1.25 7.15
C ARG A 44 7.93 -0.74 5.71
N GLN A 45 8.98 -1.01 4.93
CA GLN A 45 9.08 -0.54 3.54
C GLN A 45 8.00 -1.14 2.63
N TRP A 46 7.54 -2.36 2.91
CA TRP A 46 6.38 -2.93 2.21
C TRP A 46 5.08 -2.19 2.54
N PHE A 47 4.83 -1.87 3.80
CA PHE A 47 3.66 -1.05 4.17
C PHE A 47 3.72 0.34 3.54
N GLU A 48 4.88 0.99 3.50
CA GLU A 48 5.08 2.26 2.77
C GLU A 48 4.77 2.11 1.27
N THR A 49 5.16 1.00 0.66
CA THR A 49 4.81 0.67 -0.74
C THR A 49 3.30 0.48 -0.93
N TYR A 50 2.62 -0.17 0.01
CA TYR A 50 1.16 -0.29 -0.03
C TYR A 50 0.45 1.06 0.19
N ALA A 51 0.99 1.93 1.04
CA ALA A 51 0.50 3.30 1.20
C ALA A 51 0.57 4.07 -0.11
N PHE A 52 1.70 3.98 -0.83
CA PHE A 52 1.83 4.54 -2.18
C PHE A 52 0.73 4.02 -3.13
N GLY A 53 0.49 2.70 -3.14
CA GLY A 53 -0.57 2.10 -3.95
C GLY A 53 -1.97 2.64 -3.61
N LEU A 54 -2.29 2.78 -2.33
CA LEU A 54 -3.57 3.35 -1.86
C LEU A 54 -3.70 4.84 -2.21
N GLN A 55 -2.61 5.62 -2.13
CA GLN A 55 -2.63 7.02 -2.55
C GLN A 55 -2.98 7.16 -4.04
N GLN A 56 -2.44 6.30 -4.91
CA GLN A 56 -2.80 6.32 -6.33
C GLN A 56 -4.29 6.03 -6.55
N PHE A 57 -4.84 5.09 -5.79
CA PHE A 57 -6.26 4.77 -5.80
C PHE A 57 -7.12 5.94 -5.31
N GLU A 58 -6.77 6.55 -4.18
CA GLU A 58 -7.49 7.69 -3.61
C GLU A 58 -7.47 8.90 -4.54
N VAL A 59 -6.34 9.16 -5.20
CA VAL A 59 -6.22 10.19 -6.23
C VAL A 59 -7.14 9.90 -7.41
N LEU A 60 -7.17 8.66 -7.91
CA LEU A 60 -8.06 8.24 -8.98
C LEU A 60 -9.54 8.39 -8.61
N CYS A 61 -9.92 8.03 -7.38
CA CYS A 61 -11.28 8.17 -6.87
C CYS A 61 -11.67 9.63 -6.61
N SER A 62 -10.68 10.49 -6.35
CA SER A 62 -10.93 11.92 -6.26
C SER A 62 -11.29 12.44 -7.65
N LYS A 63 -12.48 13.04 -7.81
CA LYS A 63 -12.95 13.63 -9.08
C LYS A 63 -12.14 14.86 -9.53
N ASN A 64 -10.89 15.00 -9.09
CA ASN A 64 -10.04 16.16 -9.36
C ASN A 64 -9.02 15.83 -10.47
N PRO A 65 -9.25 16.29 -11.71
CA PRO A 65 -8.39 16.00 -12.85
C PRO A 65 -6.98 16.58 -12.71
N SER A 66 -6.77 17.53 -11.80
CA SER A 66 -5.46 18.17 -11.58
C SER A 66 -4.45 17.29 -10.83
N LYS A 67 -4.90 16.19 -10.20
CA LYS A 67 -4.03 15.24 -9.49
C LYS A 67 -3.64 14.02 -10.33
N MET A 68 -4.05 13.97 -11.60
CA MET A 68 -4.05 12.73 -12.37
C MET A 68 -2.64 12.25 -12.77
N ARG A 69 -2.38 10.97 -12.44
CA ARG A 69 -1.54 9.95 -13.11
C ARG A 69 -0.05 9.83 -12.76
N ALA A 70 0.55 10.77 -12.05
CA ALA A 70 1.96 10.68 -11.68
C ALA A 70 2.12 10.33 -10.19
N GLY A 71 2.40 9.07 -9.90
CA GLY A 71 2.81 8.66 -8.56
C GLY A 71 4.27 8.99 -8.34
N ASP A 72 4.56 10.08 -7.61
CA ASP A 72 5.92 10.38 -7.12
C ASP A 72 6.20 9.50 -5.90
N TRP A 73 6.78 8.34 -6.12
CA TRP A 73 7.07 7.38 -5.07
C TRP A 73 8.10 7.92 -4.06
N ARG A 74 8.95 8.88 -4.45
CA ARG A 74 10.01 9.43 -3.60
C ARG A 74 9.46 10.18 -2.37
N GLN A 75 8.20 10.58 -2.43
CA GLN A 75 7.55 11.25 -1.30
C GLN A 75 7.02 10.28 -0.26
N SER A 76 6.96 8.98 -0.56
CA SER A 76 6.27 8.00 0.29
C SER A 76 7.05 6.69 0.50
N VAL A 77 8.09 6.42 -0.29
CA VAL A 77 8.83 5.15 -0.24
C VAL A 77 10.34 5.39 -0.36
N ASP A 78 11.09 4.78 0.56
CA ASP A 78 12.57 4.86 0.60
C ASP A 78 13.27 3.91 -0.39
N ASP A 79 12.58 2.86 -0.85
CA ASP A 79 13.14 1.80 -1.69
C ASP A 79 12.39 1.68 -3.03
N PHE A 80 13.01 2.23 -4.08
CA PHE A 80 12.50 2.15 -5.45
C PHE A 80 12.29 0.71 -5.93
N SER A 81 13.15 -0.24 -5.51
CA SER A 81 13.06 -1.62 -5.99
C SER A 81 11.77 -2.30 -5.57
N LYS A 82 11.20 -1.93 -4.41
CA LYS A 82 9.92 -2.44 -3.93
C LYS A 82 8.74 -1.86 -4.68
N VAL A 83 8.78 -0.56 -4.97
CA VAL A 83 7.75 0.10 -5.78
C VAL A 83 7.75 -0.49 -7.19
N ARG A 84 8.94 -0.66 -7.78
CA ARG A 84 9.15 -1.33 -9.05
C ARG A 84 8.54 -2.73 -9.05
N PHE A 85 8.95 -3.57 -8.10
CA PHE A 85 8.43 -4.93 -7.96
C PHE A 85 6.90 -4.95 -7.79
N PHE A 86 6.37 -4.06 -6.97
CA PHE A 86 4.94 -3.98 -6.68
C PHE A 86 4.11 -3.61 -7.92
N VAL A 87 4.57 -2.62 -8.69
CA VAL A 87 3.88 -2.19 -9.93
C VAL A 87 4.07 -3.23 -11.04
N ASP A 88 5.25 -3.81 -11.18
CA ASP A 88 5.53 -4.84 -12.18
C ASP A 88 4.67 -6.12 -11.90
N ASP A 89 4.53 -6.55 -10.63
CA ASP A 89 3.62 -7.67 -10.24
C ASP A 89 2.14 -7.34 -10.51
N MET A 90 1.74 -6.07 -10.41
CA MET A 90 0.37 -5.66 -10.80
C MET A 90 0.18 -5.66 -12.32
N GLU A 91 1.19 -5.27 -13.09
CA GLU A 91 1.14 -5.28 -14.56
C GLU A 91 1.07 -6.72 -15.09
N GLU A 92 1.90 -7.62 -14.56
CA GLU A 92 1.89 -9.04 -14.91
C GLU A 92 0.54 -9.73 -14.62
N ARG A 93 -0.24 -9.18 -13.68
CA ARG A 93 -1.57 -9.68 -13.29
C ARG A 93 -2.73 -8.95 -13.96
N ASP A 94 -2.45 -8.07 -14.93
CA ASP A 94 -3.45 -7.21 -15.59
C ASP A 94 -4.23 -6.27 -14.63
N ILE A 95 -3.71 -6.04 -13.43
CA ILE A 95 -4.32 -5.15 -12.41
C ILE A 95 -4.08 -3.68 -12.78
N VAL A 96 -2.93 -3.40 -13.39
CA VAL A 96 -2.60 -2.10 -13.99
C VAL A 96 -2.16 -2.30 -15.43
N LYS A 97 -2.26 -1.25 -16.25
CA LYS A 97 -1.85 -1.27 -17.67
C LYS A 97 -1.08 -0.01 -18.04
N ASN A 98 -0.41 -0.05 -19.19
CA ASN A 98 0.33 1.10 -19.73
C ASN A 98 1.33 1.67 -18.73
N VAL A 99 2.08 0.80 -18.03
CA VAL A 99 3.05 1.23 -17.04
C VAL A 99 4.19 1.97 -17.73
N PHE A 100 4.46 3.19 -17.27
CA PHE A 100 5.57 4.00 -17.74
C PHE A 100 6.33 4.58 -16.55
N TRP A 101 7.64 4.37 -16.58
CA TRP A 101 8.57 4.84 -15.56
C TRP A 101 9.37 6.01 -16.10
N ASN A 102 9.21 7.17 -15.47
CA ASN A 102 9.99 8.36 -15.78
C ASN A 102 11.29 8.37 -14.95
N VAL A 103 12.38 8.82 -15.57
CA VAL A 103 13.73 8.95 -14.98
C VAL A 103 13.73 9.84 -13.73
N GLU A 104 12.73 10.72 -13.59
CA GLU A 104 12.56 11.61 -12.45
C GLU A 104 11.92 10.96 -11.22
N GLY A 105 11.73 9.63 -11.18
CA GLY A 105 11.12 8.96 -10.02
C GLY A 105 9.59 9.09 -9.99
N ILE A 106 8.98 9.21 -11.16
CA ILE A 106 7.53 9.20 -11.34
C ILE A 106 7.16 7.91 -12.06
N VAL A 107 6.11 7.24 -11.59
CA VAL A 107 5.47 6.16 -12.32
C VAL A 107 4.05 6.56 -12.71
N THR A 108 3.66 6.20 -13.92
CA THR A 108 2.29 6.38 -14.42
C THR A 108 1.76 5.05 -14.92
N PHE A 109 0.51 4.75 -14.60
CA PHE A 109 -0.18 3.55 -15.07
C PHE A 109 -1.70 3.77 -15.05
N ASP A 110 -2.41 2.99 -15.84
CA ASP A 110 -3.87 2.95 -15.87
C ASP A 110 -4.38 1.85 -14.93
N ILE A 111 -5.47 2.13 -14.22
CA ILE A 111 -6.17 1.17 -13.36
C ILE A 111 -7.49 0.81 -14.04
N PRO A 112 -7.57 -0.31 -14.80
CA PRO A 112 -8.79 -0.70 -15.54
C PRO A 112 -9.92 -1.16 -14.63
N ASP A 113 -9.61 -1.78 -13.49
CA ASP A 113 -10.57 -2.23 -12.48
C ASP A 113 -10.17 -1.67 -11.10
N THR A 114 -10.94 -0.69 -10.64
CA THR A 114 -10.75 -0.04 -9.33
C THR A 114 -10.98 -0.99 -8.16
N ILE A 115 -11.91 -1.95 -8.30
CA ILE A 115 -12.21 -2.92 -7.26
C ILE A 115 -11.08 -3.94 -7.17
N GLY A 116 -10.66 -4.50 -8.30
CA GLY A 116 -9.54 -5.43 -8.39
C GLY A 116 -8.24 -4.85 -7.85
N TYR A 117 -7.91 -3.61 -8.22
CA TYR A 117 -6.73 -2.89 -7.72
C TYR A 117 -6.74 -2.75 -6.20
N ARG A 118 -7.85 -2.27 -5.63
CA ARG A 118 -7.97 -2.09 -4.18
C ARG A 118 -7.90 -3.43 -3.43
N ASN A 119 -8.61 -4.45 -3.93
CA ASN A 119 -8.63 -5.77 -3.32
C ASN A 119 -7.23 -6.40 -3.32
N PHE A 120 -6.46 -6.24 -4.40
CA PHE A 120 -5.08 -6.71 -4.45
C PHE A 120 -4.23 -6.13 -3.32
N ILE A 121 -4.30 -4.80 -3.11
CA ILE A 121 -3.56 -4.14 -2.04
C ILE A 121 -4.03 -4.62 -0.66
N TYR A 122 -5.34 -4.68 -0.43
CA TYR A 122 -5.88 -5.13 0.85
C TYR A 122 -5.50 -6.58 1.16
N CYS A 123 -5.54 -7.48 0.17
CA CYS A 123 -5.09 -8.85 0.34
C CYS A 123 -3.61 -8.93 0.71
N ARG A 124 -2.75 -8.12 0.09
CA ARG A 124 -1.32 -8.03 0.42
C ARG A 124 -1.10 -7.54 1.85
N ILE A 125 -1.82 -6.48 2.27
CA ILE A 125 -1.78 -5.95 3.64
C ILE A 125 -2.23 -7.01 4.65
N LYS A 126 -3.39 -7.65 4.44
CA LYS A 126 -3.91 -8.71 5.32
C LYS A 126 -2.93 -9.86 5.47
N SER A 127 -2.43 -10.40 4.35
CA SER A 127 -1.45 -11.48 4.35
C SER A 127 -0.19 -11.12 5.14
N TYR A 128 0.25 -9.86 5.04
CA TYR A 128 1.41 -9.36 5.79
C TYR A 128 1.13 -9.29 7.30
N LEU A 129 -0.05 -8.80 7.68
CA LEU A 129 -0.47 -8.71 9.08
C LEU A 129 -0.66 -10.09 9.70
N GLU A 130 -1.31 -11.02 9.00
CA GLU A 130 -1.47 -12.42 9.41
C GLU A 130 -0.12 -13.07 9.69
N LYS A 131 0.85 -12.88 8.79
CA LYS A 131 2.23 -13.38 8.98
C LYS A 131 2.91 -12.77 10.21
N LEU A 132 2.81 -11.45 10.40
CA LEU A 132 3.52 -10.75 11.49
C LEU A 132 2.92 -11.03 12.86
N TYR A 133 1.60 -11.06 12.94
CA TYR A 133 0.86 -11.28 14.19
C TYR A 133 0.51 -12.75 14.44
N LYS A 134 0.83 -13.65 13.50
CA LYS A 134 0.52 -15.09 13.55
C LYS A 134 -0.98 -15.34 13.79
N LEU A 135 -1.80 -14.62 13.02
CA LEU A 135 -3.26 -14.73 13.05
C LEU A 135 -3.73 -16.00 12.33
#